data_AF-A0A7Y9MWS6-F1
#
_entry.id   AF-A0A7Y9MWS6-F1
#
_cell.length_a   1.000
_cell.length_b   1.000
_cell.length_c   1.000
_cell.angle_alpha   90.00
_cell.angle_beta   90.00
_cell.angle_gamma   90.00
#
_symmetry.space_group_name_H-M   'P 1'
#
loop_
_entity.id
_entity.type
_entity.pdbx_description
1 polymer ?
#
loop_
_entity_poly.entity_id
_entity_poly.type
_entity_poly.pdbx_seq_one_letter_code
_entity_poly.pdbx_strand_id
1 'polypeptide(L)'
;MSSEESSATESGPERTADGHHIVVNGRRWRASDPSIPDTLRQELVDELMAARRAVKTSDDDARRRVHDAKTALGERGAPWWEDPEPEAADDRIAATIRTLTRKRSESSICPSDVARAIGGESWRSRMPDVRRVAAALAESGEIVVTQKGEAVRIDEARGPVRIRRGPAL
;
A
#
# COMPACT_ATOMS: atom_id res chain seq x y z
N MET A 1 42.96 -23.11 6.00
CA MET A 1 42.24 -21.87 5.66
C MET A 1 40.89 -22.29 5.10
N SER A 2 39.95 -22.62 5.99
CA SER A 2 38.56 -22.87 5.62
C SER A 2 37.81 -21.61 5.98
N SER A 3 37.32 -20.94 4.95
CA SER A 3 36.59 -19.69 5.04
C SER A 3 35.36 -19.87 5.92
N GLU A 4 35.34 -19.17 7.05
CA GLU A 4 34.10 -18.88 7.78
C GLU A 4 33.27 -17.95 6.90
N GLU A 5 32.27 -18.52 6.23
CA GLU A 5 31.21 -17.77 5.58
C GLU A 5 30.37 -17.16 6.69
N SER A 6 30.76 -15.96 7.11
CA SER A 6 30.05 -15.15 8.08
C SER A 6 28.71 -14.72 7.48
N SER A 7 27.67 -15.52 7.72
CA SER A 7 26.28 -15.18 7.47
C SER A 7 25.94 -13.97 8.32
N ALA A 8 25.94 -12.79 7.71
CA ALA A 8 25.44 -11.56 8.30
C ALA A 8 24.05 -11.81 8.90
N THR A 9 23.85 -11.31 10.10
CA THR A 9 22.69 -11.55 10.95
C THR A 9 21.43 -11.01 10.26
N GLU A 10 20.55 -11.89 9.75
CA GLU A 10 19.21 -11.52 9.27
C GLU A 10 18.43 -10.91 10.44
N SER A 11 18.43 -9.58 10.50
CA SER A 11 17.88 -8.81 11.61
C SER A 11 16.36 -8.67 11.41
N GLY A 12 15.63 -9.77 11.57
CA GLY A 12 14.18 -9.82 11.46
C GLY A 12 13.59 -11.00 12.24
N PRO A 13 12.28 -10.97 12.53
CA PRO A 13 11.60 -12.12 13.13
C PRO A 13 11.67 -13.33 12.18
N GLU A 14 11.74 -14.52 12.77
CA GLU A 14 11.72 -15.80 12.04
C GLU A 14 10.53 -15.86 11.07
N ARG A 15 10.73 -16.42 9.88
CA ARG A 15 9.68 -16.61 8.87
C ARG A 15 9.30 -18.07 8.73
N THR A 16 8.05 -18.34 8.37
CA THR A 16 7.63 -19.68 7.94
C THR A 16 8.34 -20.09 6.64
N ALA A 17 8.43 -21.39 6.36
CA ALA A 17 9.13 -21.92 5.18
C ALA A 17 8.54 -21.41 3.84
N ASP A 18 7.22 -21.14 3.80
CA ASP A 18 6.53 -20.51 2.67
C ASP A 18 6.75 -18.99 2.57
N GLY A 19 7.38 -18.37 3.58
CA GLY A 19 7.61 -16.93 3.67
C GLY A 19 6.36 -16.09 3.95
N HIS A 20 5.18 -16.71 4.05
CA HIS A 20 3.88 -16.03 4.18
C HIS A 20 3.68 -15.38 5.54
N HIS A 21 4.35 -15.88 6.58
CA HIS A 21 4.20 -15.43 7.95
C HIS A 21 5.54 -15.14 8.62
N ILE A 22 5.54 -14.18 9.53
CA ILE A 22 6.57 -14.00 10.56
C ILE A 22 6.08 -14.60 11.88
N VAL A 23 7.00 -15.11 12.69
CA VAL A 23 6.73 -15.68 14.01
C VAL A 23 7.29 -14.74 15.08
N VAL A 24 6.41 -14.23 15.95
CA VAL A 24 6.77 -13.35 17.06
C VAL A 24 6.17 -13.90 18.34
N ASN A 25 7.02 -14.26 19.31
CA ASN A 25 6.62 -14.89 20.57
C ASN A 25 5.71 -16.13 20.35
N GLY A 26 6.05 -16.99 19.38
CA GLY A 26 5.29 -18.18 19.01
C GLY A 26 4.00 -17.93 18.24
N ARG A 27 3.60 -16.67 18.02
CA ARG A 27 2.40 -16.32 17.24
C ARG A 27 2.76 -15.96 15.80
N ARG A 28 2.00 -16.51 14.84
CA ARG A 28 2.11 -16.18 13.41
C ARG A 28 1.38 -14.88 13.08
N TRP A 29 2.05 -14.03 12.31
CA TRP A 29 1.51 -12.81 11.72
C TRP A 29 1.82 -12.82 10.23
N ARG A 30 0.88 -12.38 9.39
CA ARG A 30 1.11 -12.30 7.94
C ARG A 30 2.28 -11.36 7.66
N ALA A 31 3.26 -11.85 6.91
CA ALA A 31 4.38 -11.03 6.45
C ALA A 31 3.88 -10.00 5.43
N SER A 32 4.55 -8.84 5.37
CA SER A 32 4.29 -7.88 4.30
C SER A 32 4.59 -8.54 2.95
N ASP A 33 3.75 -8.26 1.96
CA ASP A 33 3.85 -8.80 0.61
C ASP A 33 5.26 -8.54 0.04
N PRO A 34 6.05 -9.57 -0.29
CA PRO A 34 7.43 -9.41 -0.75
C PRO A 34 7.52 -8.80 -2.15
N SER A 35 6.44 -8.82 -2.94
CA SER A 35 6.44 -8.30 -4.32
C SER A 35 6.37 -6.78 -4.42
N ILE A 36 6.08 -6.09 -3.31
CA ILE A 36 6.07 -4.62 -3.25
C ILE A 36 7.49 -4.08 -3.50
N PRO A 37 7.69 -3.20 -4.49
CA PRO A 37 9.00 -2.57 -4.72
C PRO A 37 9.50 -1.81 -3.49
N ASP A 38 10.79 -1.90 -3.19
CA ASP A 38 11.38 -1.40 -1.93
C ASP A 38 11.06 0.06 -1.64
N THR A 39 11.07 0.93 -2.65
CA THR A 39 10.70 2.34 -2.48
C THR A 39 9.25 2.52 -2.03
N LEU A 40 8.32 1.79 -2.64
CA LEU A 40 6.91 1.83 -2.26
C LEU A 40 6.70 1.18 -0.90
N ARG A 41 7.38 0.06 -0.61
CA ARG A 41 7.36 -0.59 0.71
C ARG A 41 7.81 0.39 1.79
N GLN A 42 8.92 1.09 1.59
CA GLN A 42 9.45 2.04 2.57
C GLN A 42 8.46 3.18 2.80
N GLU A 43 7.85 3.72 1.74
CA GLU A 43 6.81 4.76 1.85
C GLU A 43 5.58 4.29 2.67
N LEU A 44 5.11 3.06 2.45
CA LEU A 44 4.00 2.48 3.22
C LEU A 44 4.38 2.24 4.69
N VAL A 45 5.62 1.78 4.95
CA VAL A 45 6.15 1.60 6.32
C VAL A 45 6.29 2.94 7.04
N ASP A 46 6.78 3.97 6.37
CA ASP A 46 6.94 5.31 6.93
C ASP A 46 5.59 5.88 7.38
N GLU A 47 4.56 5.76 6.54
CA GLU A 47 3.20 6.19 6.90
C GLU A 47 2.61 5.32 8.02
N LEU A 48 2.84 4.00 8.01
CA LEU A 48 2.44 3.13 9.14
C LEU A 48 3.07 3.59 10.46
N MET A 49 4.35 3.95 10.45
CA MET A 49 5.05 4.42 11.64
C MET A 49 4.56 5.81 12.07
N ALA A 50 4.26 6.70 11.13
CA ALA A 50 3.62 7.99 11.42
C ALA A 50 2.23 7.81 12.05
N ALA A 51 1.39 6.94 11.47
CA ALA A 51 0.08 6.61 12.00
C ALA A 51 0.15 6.00 13.41
N ARG A 52 1.08 5.07 13.65
CA ARG A 52 1.31 4.49 14.99
C ARG A 52 1.71 5.54 16.04
N ARG A 53 2.50 6.55 15.65
CA ARG A 53 2.81 7.68 16.55
C ARG A 53 1.57 8.52 16.85
N ALA A 54 0.74 8.79 15.85
CA ALA A 54 -0.51 9.55 16.01
C ALA A 54 -1.55 8.82 16.90
N VAL A 55 -1.57 7.48 16.91
CA VAL A 55 -2.42 6.73 17.86
C VAL A 55 -2.06 7.06 19.31
N LYS A 56 -0.78 7.29 19.62
CA LYS A 56 -0.34 7.65 20.98
C LYS A 56 -0.81 9.03 21.40
N THR A 57 -1.05 9.92 20.44
CA THR A 57 -1.54 11.28 20.68
C THR A 57 -3.07 11.38 20.62
N SER A 58 -3.77 10.25 20.56
CA SER A 58 -5.25 10.16 20.49
C SER A 58 -5.87 10.90 19.30
N ASP A 59 -5.20 10.87 18.14
CA ASP A 59 -5.80 11.29 16.88
C ASP A 59 -6.84 10.24 16.42
N ASP A 60 -8.07 10.69 16.22
CA ASP A 60 -9.23 9.82 15.90
C ASP A 60 -9.05 9.05 14.59
N ASP A 61 -8.32 9.61 13.60
CA ASP A 61 -8.09 8.98 12.30
C ASP A 61 -6.90 8.01 12.31
N ALA A 62 -6.04 8.08 13.32
CA ALA A 62 -4.79 7.34 13.35
C ALA A 62 -4.99 5.81 13.29
N ARG A 63 -6.07 5.28 13.87
CA ARG A 63 -6.38 3.84 13.80
C ARG A 63 -6.74 3.42 12.38
N ARG A 64 -7.49 4.24 11.65
CA ARG A 64 -7.83 4.01 10.24
C ARG A 64 -6.57 4.04 9.37
N ARG A 65 -5.67 5.00 9.61
CA ARG A 65 -4.37 5.08 8.92
C ARG A 65 -3.50 3.84 9.16
N VAL A 66 -3.46 3.31 10.39
CA VAL A 66 -2.76 2.05 10.70
C VAL A 66 -3.41 0.87 9.96
N HIS A 67 -4.74 0.82 9.88
CA HIS A 67 -5.44 -0.20 9.13
C HIS A 67 -5.06 -0.13 7.64
N ASP A 68 -5.20 1.04 7.02
CA ASP A 68 -4.90 1.26 5.60
C ASP A 68 -3.46 0.86 5.27
N ALA A 69 -2.47 1.33 6.05
CA ALA A 69 -1.08 1.03 5.76
C ALA A 69 -0.77 -0.47 5.88
N LYS A 70 -1.37 -1.17 6.86
CA LYS A 70 -1.22 -2.63 7.00
C LYS A 70 -1.91 -3.40 5.88
N THR A 71 -3.08 -2.97 5.45
CA THR A 71 -3.79 -3.57 4.31
C THR A 71 -2.99 -3.35 3.01
N ALA A 72 -2.46 -2.14 2.80
CA ALA A 72 -1.59 -1.83 1.65
C ALA A 72 -0.33 -2.70 1.61
N LEU A 73 0.32 -2.90 2.77
CA LEU A 73 1.48 -3.80 2.94
C LEU A 73 1.13 -5.29 2.74
N GLY A 74 -0.16 -5.64 2.61
CA GLY A 74 -0.62 -7.03 2.51
C GLY A 74 -0.65 -7.78 3.85
N GLU A 75 -0.47 -7.10 4.98
CA GLU A 75 -0.51 -7.70 6.33
C GLU A 75 -1.94 -7.98 6.81
N ARG A 76 -2.94 -7.45 6.10
CA ARG A 76 -4.39 -7.56 6.37
C ARG A 76 -5.16 -7.70 5.05
N GLY A 77 -6.44 -8.08 5.16
CA GLY A 77 -7.30 -8.30 4.00
C GLY A 77 -7.07 -9.68 3.38
N ALA A 78 -7.32 -9.80 2.07
CA ALA A 78 -7.04 -11.02 1.33
C ALA A 78 -5.54 -11.38 1.37
N PRO A 79 -5.19 -12.67 1.49
CA PRO A 79 -3.80 -13.11 1.41
C PRO A 79 -3.17 -12.77 0.06
N TRP A 80 -1.95 -12.25 0.06
CA TRP A 80 -1.27 -11.83 -1.17
C TRP A 80 -0.74 -13.00 -2.03
N TRP A 81 -0.74 -14.22 -1.48
CA TRP A 81 -0.40 -15.46 -2.19
C TRP A 81 -1.62 -16.17 -2.78
N GLU A 82 -2.82 -15.60 -2.62
CA GLU A 82 -4.08 -16.11 -3.17
C GLU A 82 -4.65 -15.10 -4.15
N ASP A 83 -5.50 -15.56 -5.07
CA ASP A 83 -6.29 -14.66 -5.91
C ASP A 83 -7.43 -14.08 -5.07
N PRO A 84 -7.46 -12.74 -4.84
CA PRO A 84 -8.49 -12.14 -4.01
C PRO A 84 -9.82 -12.05 -4.76
N GLU A 85 -10.92 -12.18 -4.02
CA GLU A 85 -12.23 -11.73 -4.49
C GLU A 85 -12.18 -10.23 -4.87
N PRO A 86 -12.96 -9.78 -5.86
CA PRO A 86 -12.89 -8.41 -6.37
C PRO A 86 -13.00 -7.33 -5.29
N GLU A 87 -13.90 -7.49 -4.32
CA GLU A 87 -14.10 -6.55 -3.22
C GLU A 87 -12.86 -6.44 -2.31
N ALA A 88 -12.23 -7.57 -1.97
CA ALA A 88 -11.02 -7.56 -1.16
C ALA A 88 -9.81 -6.98 -1.93
N ALA A 89 -9.78 -7.11 -3.26
CA ALA A 89 -8.80 -6.44 -4.11
C ALA A 89 -9.01 -4.91 -4.08
N ASP A 90 -10.26 -4.46 -4.15
CA ASP A 90 -10.62 -3.04 -4.08
C ASP A 90 -10.24 -2.39 -2.75
N ASP A 91 -10.45 -3.08 -1.64
CA ASP A 91 -10.04 -2.63 -0.31
C ASP A 91 -8.52 -2.37 -0.25
N ARG A 92 -7.72 -3.29 -0.82
CA ARG A 92 -6.26 -3.13 -0.85
C ARG A 92 -5.82 -2.00 -1.77
N ILE A 93 -6.49 -1.81 -2.91
CA ILE A 93 -6.26 -0.67 -3.81
C ILE A 93 -6.54 0.65 -3.07
N ALA A 94 -7.72 0.76 -2.44
CA ALA A 94 -8.15 1.96 -1.75
C ALA A 94 -7.21 2.32 -0.58
N ALA A 95 -6.87 1.32 0.23
CA ALA A 95 -5.91 1.45 1.32
C ALA A 95 -4.53 1.93 0.83
N THR A 96 -4.07 1.41 -0.31
CA THR A 96 -2.79 1.81 -0.93
C THR A 96 -2.83 3.26 -1.42
N ILE A 97 -3.90 3.68 -2.09
CA ILE A 97 -4.10 5.06 -2.53
C ILE A 97 -4.09 6.01 -1.33
N ARG A 98 -4.87 5.73 -0.29
CA ARG A 98 -4.93 6.55 0.92
C ARG A 98 -3.57 6.64 1.61
N THR A 99 -2.89 5.51 1.78
CA THR A 99 -1.59 5.48 2.46
C THR A 99 -0.53 6.28 1.69
N LEU A 100 -0.39 6.07 0.38
CA LEU A 100 0.64 6.76 -0.41
C LEU A 100 0.34 8.26 -0.59
N THR A 101 -0.94 8.65 -0.72
CA THR A 101 -1.30 10.08 -0.81
C THR A 101 -1.11 10.81 0.53
N ARG A 102 -1.31 10.14 1.67
CA ARG A 102 -0.91 10.67 2.98
C ARG A 102 0.61 10.82 3.10
N LYS A 103 1.36 9.79 2.70
CA LYS A 103 2.84 9.81 2.73
C LYS A 103 3.44 10.92 1.86
N ARG A 104 2.80 11.20 0.73
CA ARG A 104 3.20 12.22 -0.26
C ARG A 104 2.28 13.45 -0.18
N SER A 105 1.97 13.94 1.02
CA SER A 105 0.99 15.03 1.25
C SER A 105 1.26 16.31 0.45
N GLU A 106 2.52 16.62 0.14
CA GLU A 106 2.94 17.80 -0.64
C GLU A 106 3.19 17.48 -2.12
N SER A 107 2.89 16.26 -2.55
CA SER A 107 3.26 15.69 -3.84
C SER A 107 2.07 14.90 -4.41
N SER A 108 2.32 14.03 -5.38
CA SER A 108 1.32 13.16 -5.98
C SER A 108 1.88 11.77 -6.23
N ILE A 109 0.98 10.80 -6.34
CA ILE A 109 1.28 9.48 -6.90
C ILE A 109 0.74 9.39 -8.33
N CYS A 110 0.97 8.28 -9.01
CA CYS A 110 0.24 7.90 -10.21
C CYS A 110 -0.43 6.52 -10.03
N PRO A 111 -1.38 6.12 -10.90
CA PRO A 111 -2.00 4.79 -10.83
C PRO A 111 -0.98 3.65 -10.82
N SER A 112 0.12 3.79 -11.55
CA SER A 112 1.17 2.76 -11.60
C SER A 112 1.97 2.59 -10.32
N ASP A 113 1.97 3.58 -9.41
CA ASP A 113 2.54 3.39 -8.07
C ASP A 113 1.70 2.39 -7.29
N VAL A 114 0.37 2.57 -7.32
CA VAL A 114 -0.61 1.72 -6.62
C VAL A 114 -0.57 0.29 -7.18
N ALA A 115 -0.64 0.14 -8.50
CA ALA A 115 -0.66 -1.19 -9.10
C ALA A 115 0.63 -1.98 -8.85
N ARG A 116 1.80 -1.32 -8.90
CA ARG A 116 3.08 -1.96 -8.56
C ARG A 116 3.12 -2.43 -7.10
N ALA A 117 2.45 -1.72 -6.19
CA ALA A 117 2.39 -2.11 -4.79
C ALA A 117 1.46 -3.30 -4.50
N ILE A 118 0.57 -3.69 -5.43
CA ILE A 118 -0.43 -4.75 -5.17
C ILE A 118 -0.41 -5.91 -6.17
N GLY A 119 0.25 -5.73 -7.32
CA GLY A 119 0.10 -6.64 -8.46
C GLY A 119 1.35 -7.45 -8.81
N GLY A 120 2.43 -7.32 -8.04
CA GLY A 120 3.70 -8.01 -8.28
C GLY A 120 4.17 -7.92 -9.74
N GLU A 121 4.59 -9.05 -10.31
CA GLU A 121 5.03 -9.12 -11.72
C GLU A 121 3.92 -8.78 -12.72
N SER A 122 2.66 -9.06 -12.35
CA SER A 122 1.48 -8.84 -13.19
C SER A 122 0.83 -7.47 -12.99
N TRP A 123 1.49 -6.51 -12.35
CA TRP A 123 0.87 -5.25 -11.93
C TRP A 123 0.11 -4.49 -13.04
N ARG A 124 0.51 -4.63 -14.31
CA ARG A 124 -0.18 -3.98 -15.42
C ARG A 124 -1.64 -4.42 -15.56
N SER A 125 -1.97 -5.68 -15.25
CA SER A 125 -3.35 -6.18 -15.32
C SER A 125 -4.26 -5.54 -14.28
N ARG A 126 -3.70 -4.99 -13.19
CA ARG A 126 -4.45 -4.28 -12.13
C ARG A 126 -4.78 -2.83 -12.48
N MET A 127 -4.28 -2.29 -13.61
CA MET A 127 -4.53 -0.90 -14.00
C MET A 127 -6.02 -0.53 -14.10
N PRO A 128 -6.91 -1.34 -14.71
CA PRO A 128 -8.33 -1.04 -14.78
C PRO A 128 -8.97 -0.93 -13.39
N ASP A 129 -8.64 -1.84 -12.47
CA ASP A 129 -9.15 -1.83 -11.10
C ASP A 129 -8.66 -0.60 -10.33
N VAL A 130 -7.37 -0.26 -10.45
CA VAL A 130 -6.82 0.95 -9.82
C VAL A 130 -7.53 2.21 -10.29
N ARG A 131 -7.81 2.33 -11.61
CA ARG A 131 -8.55 3.48 -12.14
C ARG A 131 -9.98 3.51 -11.64
N ARG A 132 -10.67 2.37 -11.59
CA ARG A 132 -12.04 2.25 -11.09
C ARG A 132 -12.14 2.66 -9.63
N VAL A 133 -11.29 2.12 -8.75
CA VAL A 133 -11.30 2.47 -7.32
C VAL A 133 -10.88 3.92 -7.10
N ALA A 134 -9.91 4.43 -7.86
CA ALA A 134 -9.55 5.85 -7.79
C ALA A 134 -10.71 6.76 -8.24
N ALA A 135 -11.54 6.35 -9.20
CA ALA A 135 -12.72 7.13 -9.57
C ALA A 135 -13.69 7.24 -8.37
N ALA A 136 -13.98 6.12 -7.70
CA ALA A 136 -14.84 6.11 -6.51
C ALA A 136 -14.29 6.97 -5.36
N LEU A 137 -12.98 6.91 -5.10
CA LEU A 137 -12.34 7.76 -4.08
C LEU A 137 -12.31 9.25 -4.46
N ALA A 138 -12.28 9.57 -5.76
CA ALA A 138 -12.36 10.94 -6.23
C ALA A 138 -13.79 11.49 -6.07
N GLU A 139 -14.81 10.66 -6.34
CA GLU A 139 -16.22 10.98 -6.12
C GLU A 139 -16.54 11.22 -4.64
N SER A 140 -15.92 10.46 -3.72
CA SER A 140 -16.05 10.70 -2.26
C SER A 140 -15.24 11.90 -1.76
N GLY A 141 -14.40 12.52 -2.60
CA GLY A 141 -13.54 13.63 -2.23
C GLY A 141 -12.31 13.24 -1.41
N GLU A 142 -12.03 11.96 -1.25
CA GLU A 142 -10.83 11.46 -0.54
C GLU A 142 -9.54 11.72 -1.33
N ILE A 143 -9.65 11.78 -2.66
CA ILE A 143 -8.54 12.13 -3.55
C ILE A 143 -8.95 13.17 -4.59
N VAL A 144 -7.95 13.84 -5.16
CA VAL A 144 -8.10 14.66 -6.37
C VAL A 144 -7.20 14.09 -7.46
N VAL A 145 -7.78 13.81 -8.62
CA VAL A 145 -7.04 13.37 -9.81
C VAL A 145 -6.82 14.56 -10.73
N THR A 146 -5.58 14.73 -11.18
CA THR A 146 -5.20 15.81 -12.10
C THR A 146 -4.48 15.29 -13.34
N GLN A 147 -4.66 15.97 -14.45
CA GLN A 147 -3.91 15.77 -15.69
C GLN A 147 -3.44 17.13 -16.21
N LYS A 148 -2.13 17.27 -16.45
CA LYS A 148 -1.50 18.55 -16.85
C LYS A 148 -1.85 19.72 -15.90
N GLY A 149 -2.03 19.42 -14.61
CA GLY A 149 -2.36 20.41 -13.57
C GLY A 149 -3.85 20.59 -13.31
N GLU A 150 -4.72 20.20 -14.25
CA GLU A 150 -6.16 20.39 -14.16
C GLU A 150 -6.86 19.17 -13.54
N ALA A 151 -7.92 19.41 -12.75
CA ALA A 151 -8.72 18.34 -12.18
C ALA A 151 -9.51 17.59 -13.27
N VAL A 152 -9.51 16.25 -13.21
CA VAL A 152 -10.16 15.40 -14.23
C VAL A 152 -10.83 14.19 -13.61
N ARG A 153 -11.83 13.62 -14.29
CA ARG A 153 -12.36 12.29 -13.97
C ARG A 153 -11.44 11.21 -14.54
N ILE A 154 -10.98 10.29 -13.71
CA ILE A 154 -9.93 9.32 -14.08
C ILE A 154 -10.42 8.20 -15.00
N ASP A 155 -11.71 7.91 -14.98
CA ASP A 155 -12.41 6.98 -15.87
C ASP A 155 -12.46 7.49 -17.32
N GLU A 156 -12.51 8.81 -17.51
CA GLU A 156 -12.48 9.47 -18.83
C GLU A 156 -11.07 9.84 -19.30
N ALA A 157 -10.15 10.10 -18.36
CA ALA A 157 -8.82 10.61 -18.68
C ALA A 157 -7.94 9.57 -19.40
N ARG A 158 -7.45 9.93 -20.59
CA ARG A 158 -6.48 9.11 -21.35
C ARG A 158 -5.04 9.51 -21.04
N GLY A 159 -4.17 8.52 -20.88
CA GLY A 159 -2.75 8.74 -20.62
C GLY A 159 -2.42 9.03 -19.15
N PRO A 160 -1.24 9.63 -18.87
CA PRO A 160 -0.77 9.85 -17.51
C PRO A 160 -1.65 10.81 -16.71
N VAL A 161 -1.91 10.44 -15.46
CA VAL A 161 -2.63 11.25 -14.47
C VAL A 161 -1.88 11.22 -13.14
N ARG A 162 -2.12 12.22 -12.30
CA ARG A 162 -1.57 12.33 -10.94
C ARG A 162 -2.70 12.26 -9.92
N ILE A 163 -2.47 11.57 -8.82
CA ILE A 163 -3.43 11.43 -7.72
C ILE A 163 -2.86 12.14 -6.50
N ARG A 164 -3.65 13.00 -5.87
CA ARG A 164 -3.31 13.77 -4.67
C ARG A 164 -4.33 13.50 -3.57
N ARG A 165 -3.96 13.76 -2.33
CA ARG A 165 -4.90 13.77 -1.19
C ARG A 165 -6.00 14.79 -1.44
N GLY A 166 -7.25 14.38 -1.25
CA GLY A 166 -8.43 15.23 -1.31
C GLY A 166 -8.82 15.78 0.06
N PRO A 167 -9.76 16.72 0.11
CA PRO A 167 -10.18 17.37 1.35
C PRO A 167 -10.91 16.45 2.33
N ALA A 168 -11.47 15.33 1.89
CA ALA A 168 -12.21 14.40 2.74
C ALA A 168 -11.34 13.28 3.37
N LEU A 169 -10.04 13.25 3.06
CA LEU A 169 -9.08 12.26 3.59
C LEU A 169 -8.17 12.88 4.64
#